data_AF-A0AAD7NXG2-F1
#
_entry.id   AF-A0AAD7NXG2-F1
#
_cell.length_a   1.000
_cell.length_b   1.000
_cell.length_c   1.000
_cell.angle_alpha   90.00
_cell.angle_beta   90.00
_cell.angle_gamma   90.00
#
_symmetry.space_group_name_H-M   'P 1'
#
loop_
_entity.id
_entity.type
_entity.pdbx_description
1 polymer ?
#
loop_
_entity_poly.entity_id
_entity_poly.type
_entity_poly.pdbx_seq_one_letter_code
_entity_poly.pdbx_strand_id
1 'polypeptide(L)'
;MAELATGLLGAAATVGAASLTAVSDFARRHEVSLREEIQDTRRNTEDFMENLRSGDVTRLEEQEFLMTRQKAVQVETEYYESIENYKTASWLNPMKKVKRKVEVRNKKGSARRYNHSLRSLNESMHSGSDTSSTVASSGSPPGSNLAAEDIQEWASDVAGESEGFSDGYVYSPLQLCIVAIIVQGHGGGPTARC
;
A
#
# COMPACT_ATOMS: atom_id res chain seq x y z
N MET A 1 2.74 40.97 -30.15
CA MET A 1 3.18 39.56 -29.97
C MET A 1 3.81 39.25 -28.61
N ALA A 2 3.77 40.16 -27.62
CA ALA A 2 4.31 39.89 -26.28
C ALA A 2 3.39 39.00 -25.43
N GLU A 3 2.07 39.16 -25.52
CA GLU A 3 1.10 38.50 -24.64
C GLU A 3 1.00 36.97 -24.82
N LEU A 4 1.21 36.47 -26.03
CA LEU A 4 1.27 35.02 -26.30
C LEU A 4 2.54 34.37 -25.70
N ALA A 5 3.65 35.11 -25.67
CA ALA A 5 4.90 34.62 -25.08
C ALA A 5 4.81 34.56 -23.54
N THR A 6 4.18 35.56 -22.91
CA THR A 6 3.97 35.58 -21.45
C THR A 6 2.99 34.48 -20.99
N GLY A 7 1.93 34.23 -21.76
CA GLY A 7 0.97 33.15 -21.48
C GLY A 7 1.61 31.75 -21.55
N LEU A 8 2.50 31.53 -22.52
CA LEU A 8 3.21 30.26 -22.68
C LEU A 8 4.24 30.01 -21.56
N LEU A 9 4.98 31.05 -21.17
CA LEU A 9 5.92 31.01 -20.04
C LEU A 9 5.20 30.78 -18.71
N GLY A 10 4.06 31.42 -18.49
CA GLY A 10 3.23 31.22 -17.31
C GLY A 10 2.67 29.80 -17.21
N ALA A 11 2.19 29.23 -18.31
CA ALA A 11 1.70 27.85 -18.36
C ALA A 11 2.82 26.81 -18.14
N ALA A 12 4.02 27.04 -18.69
CA ALA A 12 5.15 26.15 -18.46
C ALA A 12 5.63 26.19 -17.00
N ALA A 13 5.64 27.36 -16.38
CA ALA A 13 6.02 27.53 -14.97
C ALA A 13 5.03 26.84 -14.02
N THR A 14 3.71 26.97 -14.26
CA THR A 14 2.69 26.31 -13.42
C THR A 14 2.73 24.78 -13.56
N VAL A 15 2.91 24.26 -14.77
CA VAL A 15 3.07 22.80 -14.99
C VAL A 15 4.35 22.29 -14.33
N GLY A 16 5.45 23.05 -14.44
CA GLY A 16 6.71 22.73 -13.76
C GLY A 16 6.55 22.65 -12.24
N ALA A 17 5.97 23.68 -11.63
CA ALA A 17 5.73 23.73 -10.19
C ALA A 17 4.78 22.62 -9.71
N ALA A 18 3.66 22.39 -10.41
CA ALA A 18 2.70 21.34 -10.07
C ALA A 18 3.34 19.94 -10.13
N SER A 19 4.20 19.71 -11.14
CA SER A 19 4.91 18.44 -11.27
C SER A 19 5.83 18.21 -10.07
N LEU A 20 6.66 19.21 -9.71
CA LEU A 20 7.58 19.18 -8.56
C LEU A 20 6.85 18.83 -7.25
N THR A 21 5.74 19.53 -6.97
CA THR A 21 4.91 19.28 -5.79
C THR A 21 4.35 17.85 -5.75
N ALA A 22 3.94 17.29 -6.89
CA ALA A 22 3.37 15.94 -6.95
C ALA A 22 4.39 14.84 -6.61
N VAL A 23 5.67 15.01 -6.98
CA VAL A 23 6.72 14.02 -6.67
C VAL A 23 7.19 14.16 -5.23
N SER A 24 7.34 15.37 -4.72
CA SER A 24 7.66 15.57 -3.30
C SER A 24 6.56 14.99 -2.41
N ASP A 25 5.29 15.20 -2.77
CA ASP A 25 4.17 14.66 -1.99
C ASP A 25 4.08 13.12 -2.06
N PHE A 26 4.38 12.52 -3.22
CA PHE A 26 4.47 11.06 -3.31
C PHE A 26 5.54 10.50 -2.36
N ALA A 27 6.75 11.05 -2.39
CA ALA A 27 7.83 10.58 -1.53
C ALA A 27 7.47 10.75 -0.04
N ARG A 28 6.97 11.93 0.34
CA ARG A 28 6.55 12.25 1.71
C ARG A 28 5.52 11.25 2.26
N ARG A 29 4.48 10.93 1.48
CA ARG A 29 3.47 9.94 1.90
C ARG A 29 4.06 8.56 2.14
N HIS A 30 5.01 8.15 1.30
CA HIS A 30 5.67 6.86 1.44
C HIS A 30 6.65 6.83 2.63
N GLU A 31 7.30 7.94 2.97
CA GLU A 31 8.10 8.07 4.20
C GLU A 31 7.25 8.01 5.48
N VAL A 32 6.06 8.63 5.46
CA VAL A 32 5.10 8.51 6.57
C VAL A 32 4.71 7.05 6.75
N SER A 33 4.27 6.39 5.68
CA SER A 33 3.95 4.96 5.75
C SER A 33 5.12 4.10 6.20
N LEU A 34 6.35 4.37 5.74
CA LEU A 34 7.53 3.62 6.21
C LEU A 34 7.74 3.78 7.72
N ARG A 35 7.55 4.99 8.27
CA ARG A 35 7.64 5.23 9.72
C ARG A 35 6.58 4.45 10.49
N GLU A 36 5.35 4.38 9.96
CA GLU A 36 4.28 3.55 10.53
C GLU A 36 4.67 2.06 10.52
N GLU A 37 5.18 1.53 9.40
CA GLU A 37 5.61 0.13 9.31
C GLU A 37 6.76 -0.18 10.30
N ILE A 38 7.76 0.68 10.42
CA ILE A 38 8.88 0.51 11.38
C ILE A 38 8.36 0.53 12.82
N GLN A 39 7.41 1.42 13.13
CA GLN A 39 6.79 1.49 14.44
C GLN A 39 6.00 0.22 14.76
N ASP A 40 5.28 -0.33 13.79
CA ASP A 40 4.55 -1.61 13.94
C ASP A 40 5.52 -2.78 14.18
N THR A 41 6.61 -2.88 13.41
CA THR A 41 7.65 -3.89 13.64
C THR A 41 8.23 -3.80 15.04
N ARG A 42 8.52 -2.57 15.49
CA ARG A 42 9.05 -2.32 16.83
C ARG A 42 8.08 -2.76 17.91
N ARG A 43 6.80 -2.35 17.80
CA ARG A 43 5.75 -2.73 18.76
C ARG A 43 5.58 -4.25 18.84
N ASN A 44 5.42 -4.92 17.70
CA ASN A 44 5.31 -6.38 17.67
C ASN A 44 6.53 -7.08 18.30
N THR A 45 7.73 -6.50 18.14
CA THR A 45 8.96 -7.00 18.76
C THR A 45 8.95 -6.79 20.27
N GLU A 46 8.54 -5.62 20.75
CA GLU A 46 8.43 -5.32 22.17
C GLU A 46 7.42 -6.26 22.85
N ASP A 47 6.24 -6.42 22.25
CA ASP A 47 5.18 -7.34 22.73
C ASP A 47 5.70 -8.79 22.80
N PHE A 48 6.36 -9.27 21.73
CA PHE A 48 6.95 -10.62 21.72
C PHE A 48 8.02 -10.81 22.81
N MET A 49 8.87 -9.81 23.03
CA MET A 49 9.93 -9.88 24.05
C MET A 49 9.36 -9.89 25.48
N GLU A 50 8.19 -9.30 25.70
CA GLU A 50 7.47 -9.41 26.96
C GLU A 50 6.98 -10.84 27.19
N ASN A 51 6.39 -11.48 26.18
CA ASN A 51 5.94 -12.87 26.24
C ASN A 51 7.09 -13.88 26.37
N LEU A 52 8.22 -13.59 25.74
CA LEU A 52 9.41 -14.42 25.92
C LEU A 52 9.87 -14.41 27.40
N ARG A 53 9.67 -13.31 28.12
CA ARG A 53 10.01 -13.20 29.55
C ARG A 53 8.99 -13.89 30.46
N SER A 54 7.72 -13.98 30.07
CA SER A 54 6.71 -14.74 30.83
C SER A 54 6.94 -16.25 30.75
N GLY A 55 7.68 -16.71 29.73
CA GLY A 55 8.03 -18.11 29.54
C GLY A 55 7.02 -18.89 28.70
N ASP A 56 6.09 -18.20 28.05
CA ASP A 56 4.99 -18.78 27.27
C ASP A 56 5.39 -19.10 25.81
N VAL A 57 6.66 -18.87 25.44
CA VAL A 57 7.16 -19.02 24.08
C VAL A 57 8.16 -20.17 23.98
N THR A 58 7.91 -21.11 23.06
CA THR A 58 8.85 -22.19 22.77
C THR A 58 10.05 -21.68 21.97
N ARG A 59 11.16 -22.42 22.05
CA ARG A 59 12.37 -22.10 21.26
C ARG A 59 12.12 -22.07 19.73
N LEU A 60 11.20 -22.89 19.24
CA LEU A 60 10.86 -22.93 17.81
C LEU A 60 10.11 -21.66 17.39
N GLU A 61 9.12 -21.24 18.18
CA GLU A 61 8.38 -20.00 17.98
C GLU A 61 9.30 -18.78 18.07
N GLU A 62 10.24 -18.77 19.02
CA GLU A 62 11.26 -17.74 19.12
C GLU A 62 12.12 -17.66 17.85
N GLN A 63 12.59 -18.80 17.36
CA GLN A 63 13.40 -18.83 16.14
C GLN A 63 12.60 -18.33 14.92
N GLU A 64 11.35 -18.77 14.77
CA GLU A 64 10.48 -18.33 13.68
C GLU A 64 10.19 -16.84 13.74
N PHE A 65 9.90 -16.31 14.93
CA PHE A 65 9.69 -14.88 15.14
C PHE A 65 10.93 -14.06 14.77
N LEU A 66 12.12 -14.45 15.26
CA LEU A 66 13.36 -13.74 14.97
C LEU A 66 13.70 -13.74 13.47
N MET A 67 13.49 -14.87 12.79
CA MET A 67 13.68 -14.98 11.33
C MET A 67 12.71 -14.08 10.56
N THR A 68 11.45 -14.03 10.98
CA THR A 68 10.43 -13.18 10.36
C THR A 68 10.73 -11.70 10.61
N ARG A 69 11.18 -11.34 11.82
CA ARG A 69 11.59 -9.99 12.19
C ARG A 69 12.76 -9.51 11.33
N GLN A 70 13.77 -10.37 11.14
CA GLN A 70 14.91 -10.04 10.29
C GLN A 70 14.47 -9.74 8.85
N LYS A 71 13.55 -10.53 8.30
CA LYS A 71 12.98 -10.28 6.96
C LYS A 71 12.16 -8.99 6.91
N ALA A 72 11.36 -8.69 7.93
CA ALA A 72 10.61 -7.44 8.00
C ALA A 72 11.54 -6.22 7.93
N VAL A 73 12.58 -6.18 8.78
CA VAL A 73 13.58 -5.09 8.79
C VAL A 73 14.34 -4.98 7.47
N GLN A 74 14.70 -6.12 6.85
CA GLN A 74 15.33 -6.13 5.53
C GLN A 74 14.42 -5.46 4.48
N VAL A 75 13.14 -5.83 4.44
CA VAL A 75 12.19 -5.30 3.46
C VAL A 75 11.85 -3.84 3.73
N GLU A 76 11.81 -3.40 4.98
CA GLU A 76 11.70 -1.98 5.35
C GLU A 76 12.89 -1.17 4.83
N THR A 77 14.10 -1.73 4.93
CA THR A 77 15.33 -1.11 4.39
C THR A 77 15.24 -0.99 2.87
N GLU A 78 14.84 -2.06 2.17
CA GLU A 78 14.64 -2.03 0.73
C GLU A 78 13.54 -1.03 0.31
N TYR A 79 12.50 -0.87 1.14
CA TYR A 79 11.45 0.11 0.92
C TYR A 79 11.97 1.53 1.08
N TYR A 80 12.75 1.81 2.12
CA TYR A 80 13.46 3.08 2.28
C TYR A 80 14.33 3.41 1.06
N GLU A 81 15.20 2.48 0.65
CA GLU A 81 16.07 2.67 -0.50
C GLU A 81 15.29 2.93 -1.79
N SER A 82 14.14 2.27 -1.98
CA SER A 82 13.29 2.51 -3.15
C SER A 82 12.72 3.94 -3.17
N ILE A 83 12.39 4.51 -2.01
CA ILE A 83 11.92 5.90 -1.87
C ILE A 83 13.05 6.86 -2.24
N GLU A 84 14.26 6.63 -1.72
CA GLU A 84 15.44 7.46 -2.05
C GLU A 84 15.80 7.38 -3.54
N ASN A 85 15.75 6.18 -4.12
CA ASN A 85 15.94 5.96 -5.56
C ASN A 85 14.87 6.66 -6.40
N TYR A 86 13.64 6.74 -5.92
CA TYR A 86 12.57 7.51 -6.58
C TYR A 86 12.83 9.01 -6.50
N LYS A 87 13.23 9.55 -5.33
CA LYS A 87 13.53 10.99 -5.17
C LYS A 87 14.65 11.43 -6.11
N THR A 88 15.74 10.68 -6.15
CA THR A 88 16.95 10.97 -6.95
C THR A 88 16.78 10.72 -8.45
N ALA A 89 15.77 9.95 -8.87
CA ALA A 89 15.53 9.70 -10.30
C ALA A 89 15.21 11.01 -11.06
N SER A 90 15.96 11.25 -12.14
CA SER A 90 15.77 12.41 -13.01
C SER A 90 14.37 12.45 -13.63
N TRP A 91 13.81 13.65 -13.64
CA TRP A 91 12.52 13.98 -14.26
C TRP A 91 12.57 13.97 -15.78
N LEU A 92 13.77 14.15 -16.34
CA LEU A 92 14.00 14.10 -17.78
C LEU A 92 13.83 12.68 -18.35
N ASN A 93 13.75 11.66 -17.49
CA ASN A 93 13.44 10.29 -17.87
C ASN A 93 12.15 9.82 -17.18
N PRO A 94 10.97 10.17 -17.72
CA PRO A 94 9.69 9.87 -17.09
C PRO A 94 9.43 8.37 -16.97
N MET A 95 9.88 7.56 -17.94
CA MET A 95 9.76 6.10 -17.91
C MET A 95 10.51 5.51 -16.70
N LYS A 96 11.73 5.98 -16.44
CA LYS A 96 12.49 5.59 -15.25
C LYS A 96 11.77 5.99 -13.96
N LYS A 97 11.22 7.21 -13.91
CA LYS A 97 10.47 7.72 -12.73
C LYS A 97 9.23 6.87 -12.45
N VAL A 98 8.48 6.49 -13.49
CA VAL A 98 7.30 5.60 -13.36
C VAL A 98 7.70 4.23 -12.86
N LYS A 99 8.77 3.63 -13.41
CA LYS A 99 9.28 2.33 -12.94
C LYS A 99 9.64 2.37 -11.45
N ARG A 100 10.36 3.42 -11.02
CA ARG A 100 10.67 3.63 -9.59
C ARG A 100 9.41 3.81 -8.73
N LYS A 101 8.40 4.52 -9.24
CA LYS A 101 7.11 4.69 -8.54
C LYS A 101 6.42 3.33 -8.28
N VAL A 102 6.45 2.43 -9.26
CA VAL A 102 5.89 1.06 -9.12
C VAL A 102 6.71 0.25 -8.11
N GLU A 103 8.04 0.34 -8.19
CA GLU A 103 8.95 -0.32 -7.25
C GLU A 103 8.68 0.08 -5.79
N VAL A 104 8.54 1.38 -5.52
CA VAL A 104 8.18 1.91 -4.18
C VAL A 104 6.87 1.28 -3.67
N ARG A 105 5.85 1.16 -4.52
CA ARG A 105 4.56 0.56 -4.14
C ARG A 105 4.68 -0.93 -3.87
N ASN A 106 5.46 -1.65 -4.67
CA ASN A 106 5.68 -3.09 -4.47
C ASN A 106 6.44 -3.34 -3.16
N LYS A 107 7.47 -2.54 -2.87
CA LYS A 107 8.22 -2.64 -1.61
C LYS A 107 7.36 -2.28 -0.40
N LYS A 108 6.51 -1.24 -0.48
CA LYS A 108 5.49 -0.95 0.54
C LYS A 108 4.59 -2.17 0.80
N GLY A 109 4.09 -2.81 -0.26
CA GLY A 109 3.27 -4.00 -0.14
C GLY A 109 3.99 -5.18 0.52
N SER A 110 5.28 -5.36 0.24
CA SER A 110 6.09 -6.37 0.92
C SER A 110 6.31 -6.06 2.40
N ALA A 111 6.63 -4.82 2.76
CA ALA A 111 6.81 -4.42 4.16
C ALA A 111 5.55 -4.73 4.98
N ARG A 112 4.38 -4.32 4.45
CA ARG A 112 3.07 -4.61 5.05
C ARG A 112 2.81 -6.10 5.27
N ARG A 113 3.15 -6.94 4.29
CA ARG A 113 2.96 -8.38 4.41
C ARG A 113 3.80 -8.97 5.54
N TYR A 114 5.08 -8.59 5.64
CA TYR A 114 5.94 -9.09 6.71
C TYR A 114 5.52 -8.57 8.09
N ASN A 115 5.05 -7.33 8.19
CA ASN A 115 4.50 -6.80 9.44
C ASN A 115 3.22 -7.51 9.85
N HIS A 116 2.35 -7.81 8.89
CA HIS A 116 1.17 -8.62 9.14
C HIS A 116 1.54 -10.04 9.59
N SER A 117 2.55 -10.67 8.98
CA SER A 117 3.07 -11.97 9.42
C SER A 117 3.63 -11.92 10.84
N LEU A 118 4.38 -10.87 11.20
CA LEU A 118 4.87 -10.66 12.57
C LEU A 118 3.72 -10.54 13.57
N ARG A 119 2.72 -9.73 13.24
CA ARG A 119 1.53 -9.55 14.08
C ARG A 119 0.77 -10.87 14.25
N SER A 120 0.53 -11.59 13.16
CA SER A 120 -0.17 -12.87 13.17
C SER A 120 0.58 -13.93 13.98
N LEU A 121 1.91 -14.01 13.87
CA LEU A 121 2.71 -14.90 14.69
C LEU A 121 2.57 -14.55 16.17
N ASN A 122 2.70 -13.27 16.50
CA ASN A 122 2.52 -12.79 17.88
C ASN A 122 1.13 -13.15 18.40
N GLU A 123 0.06 -12.80 17.70
CA GLU A 123 -1.33 -13.11 18.08
C GLU A 123 -1.58 -14.61 18.25
N SER A 124 -1.08 -15.45 17.34
CA SER A 124 -1.26 -16.92 17.42
C SER A 124 -0.61 -17.53 18.66
N MET A 125 0.48 -16.95 19.16
CA MET A 125 1.15 -17.40 20.38
C MET A 125 0.32 -17.09 21.64
N HIS A 126 -0.60 -16.11 21.59
CA HIS A 126 -1.49 -15.77 22.71
C HIS A 126 -2.82 -16.56 22.69
N SER A 127 -3.26 -17.03 21.53
CA SER A 127 -4.53 -17.77 21.39
C SER A 127 -4.50 -19.20 21.97
N GLY A 128 -3.41 -19.61 22.61
CA GLY A 128 -3.30 -20.89 23.31
C GLY A 128 -4.11 -21.02 24.60
N SER A 129 -4.71 -19.94 25.12
CA SER A 129 -5.40 -19.97 26.43
C SER A 129 -6.91 -19.70 26.44
N ASP A 130 -7.58 -19.51 25.30
CA ASP A 130 -9.05 -19.38 25.30
C ASP A 130 -9.65 -19.88 23.98
N THR A 131 -9.83 -21.20 23.86
CA THR A 131 -10.76 -21.77 22.88
C THR A 131 -12.20 -21.54 23.32
N SER A 132 -12.65 -20.28 23.32
CA SER A 132 -14.08 -19.99 23.17
C SER A 132 -14.30 -19.74 21.68
N SER A 133 -14.61 -20.82 20.96
CA SER A 133 -15.02 -20.80 19.56
C SER A 133 -16.33 -20.02 19.44
N THR A 134 -16.25 -18.71 19.27
CA THR A 134 -17.36 -17.94 18.72
C THR A 134 -17.49 -18.37 17.27
N VAL A 135 -18.47 -19.25 17.01
CA VAL A 135 -18.90 -19.60 15.68
C VAL A 135 -19.41 -18.31 15.04
N ALA A 136 -18.55 -17.61 14.30
CA ALA A 136 -19.01 -16.61 13.37
C ALA A 136 -19.84 -17.38 12.33
N SER A 137 -21.17 -17.30 12.47
CA SER A 137 -22.08 -17.73 11.42
C SER A 137 -21.76 -16.87 10.20
N SER A 138 -20.90 -17.40 9.34
CA SER A 138 -20.60 -16.85 8.03
C SER A 138 -21.91 -16.86 7.25
N GLY A 139 -22.66 -15.76 7.35
CA GLY A 139 -23.72 -15.43 6.43
C GLY A 139 -23.08 -15.22 5.06
N SER A 140 -22.93 -16.30 4.32
CA SER A 140 -22.66 -16.20 2.89
C SER A 140 -23.75 -15.32 2.29
N PRO A 141 -23.43 -14.35 1.41
CA PRO A 141 -24.46 -13.58 0.75
C PRO A 141 -25.41 -14.58 0.07
N PRO A 142 -26.72 -14.49 0.30
CA PRO A 142 -27.67 -15.37 -0.34
C PRO A 142 -27.46 -15.33 -1.86
N GLY A 143 -27.47 -16.53 -2.46
CA GLY A 143 -27.09 -16.78 -3.85
C GLY A 143 -27.86 -15.92 -4.86
N SER A 144 -27.36 -15.93 -6.09
CA SER A 144 -27.58 -15.01 -7.21
C SER A 144 -29.01 -14.81 -7.76
N ASN A 145 -30.06 -14.90 -6.94
CA ASN A 145 -31.47 -14.74 -7.35
C ASN A 145 -32.32 -14.00 -6.30
N LEU A 146 -31.79 -12.97 -5.63
CA LEU A 146 -32.60 -12.12 -4.76
C LEU A 146 -33.08 -10.86 -5.46
N ALA A 147 -34.30 -10.44 -5.10
CA ALA A 147 -34.86 -9.17 -5.54
C ALA A 147 -34.07 -8.02 -4.90
N ALA A 148 -34.04 -6.85 -5.55
CA ALA A 148 -33.31 -5.68 -5.07
C ALA A 148 -33.75 -5.24 -3.66
N GLU A 149 -34.98 -5.59 -3.28
CA GLU A 149 -35.60 -5.32 -1.98
C GLU A 149 -34.89 -6.08 -0.84
N ASP A 150 -34.54 -7.37 -1.05
CA ASP A 150 -33.90 -8.21 -0.04
C ASP A 150 -32.42 -7.81 0.19
N ILE A 151 -31.76 -7.29 -0.85
CA ILE A 151 -30.39 -6.75 -0.77
C ILE A 151 -30.38 -5.47 0.09
N GLN A 152 -31.44 -4.67 0.00
CA GLN A 152 -31.55 -3.40 0.71
C GLN A 152 -31.83 -3.61 2.20
N GLU A 153 -32.62 -4.63 2.56
CA GLU A 153 -32.85 -5.05 3.95
C GLU A 153 -31.54 -5.57 4.58
N TRP A 154 -30.82 -6.47 3.90
CA TRP A 154 -29.52 -6.95 4.35
C TRP A 154 -28.48 -5.83 4.51
N ALA A 155 -28.41 -4.89 3.55
CA ALA A 155 -27.50 -3.76 3.62
C ALA A 155 -27.84 -2.80 4.78
N SER A 156 -29.11 -2.69 5.16
CA SER A 156 -29.56 -1.86 6.28
C SER A 156 -29.15 -2.46 7.62
N ASP A 157 -29.23 -3.79 7.76
CA ASP A 157 -28.77 -4.50 8.97
C ASP A 157 -27.24 -4.41 9.14
N VAL A 158 -26.45 -4.52 8.06
CA VAL A 158 -24.99 -4.40 8.12
C VAL A 158 -24.53 -2.95 8.35
N ALA A 159 -25.27 -1.96 7.84
CA ALA A 159 -24.94 -0.55 8.00
C ALA A 159 -25.30 0.01 9.40
N GLY A 160 -26.22 -0.64 10.12
CA GLY A 160 -26.67 -0.22 11.46
C GLY A 160 -25.64 -0.37 12.58
N GLU A 161 -24.55 -1.12 12.37
CA GLU A 161 -23.54 -1.40 13.40
C GLU A 161 -22.20 -0.66 13.20
N SER A 162 -22.13 0.31 12.28
CA SER A 162 -20.87 1.03 11.99
C SER A 162 -20.97 2.56 12.13
N GLU A 163 -21.40 3.03 13.31
CA GLU A 163 -21.08 4.40 13.71
C GLU A 163 -19.60 4.48 14.13
N GLY A 164 -18.74 4.96 13.23
CA GLY A 164 -17.43 5.48 13.62
C GLY A 164 -16.23 5.17 12.73
N PHE A 165 -16.35 5.25 11.39
CA PHE A 165 -15.15 5.49 10.58
C PHE A 165 -15.50 6.28 9.31
N SER A 166 -15.59 7.60 9.46
CA SER A 166 -15.65 8.53 8.35
C SER A 166 -14.22 8.86 7.91
N ASP A 167 -13.80 8.34 6.76
CA ASP A 167 -12.85 9.07 5.93
C ASP A 167 -13.07 8.68 4.46
N GLY A 168 -13.73 9.60 3.76
CA GLY A 168 -14.12 9.45 2.37
C GLY A 168 -12.92 9.55 1.43
N TYR A 169 -12.79 8.57 0.53
CA TYR A 169 -12.05 8.73 -0.71
C TYR A 169 -12.97 8.38 -1.88
N VAL A 170 -13.67 9.41 -2.38
CA VAL A 170 -14.31 9.37 -3.69
C VAL A 170 -13.20 9.51 -4.74
N TYR A 171 -12.86 8.41 -5.40
CA TYR A 171 -12.01 8.45 -6.59
C TYR A 171 -12.80 9.05 -7.77
N SER A 172 -12.28 10.14 -8.34
CA SER A 172 -12.80 10.73 -9.58
C SER A 172 -12.55 9.79 -10.78
N PRO A 173 -13.57 9.49 -11.62
CA PRO A 173 -13.44 8.63 -12.81
C PRO A 173 -12.45 9.14 -13.87
N LEU A 174 -11.96 10.39 -13.76
CA LEU A 174 -11.08 11.01 -14.76
C LEU A 174 -9.62 10.59 -14.66
N GLN A 175 -9.19 9.89 -13.59
CA GLN A 175 -7.80 9.42 -13.46
C GLN A 175 -7.50 8.09 -14.18
N LEU A 176 -8.53 7.37 -14.66
CA LEU A 176 -8.33 6.10 -15.39
C LEU A 176 -8.12 6.27 -16.90
N CYS A 177 -8.44 7.42 -17.49
CA CYS A 177 -8.35 7.60 -18.95
C CYS A 177 -6.92 7.87 -19.48
N ILE A 178 -5.98 8.30 -18.63
CA ILE A 178 -4.62 8.66 -19.10
C ILE A 178 -3.71 7.42 -19.28
N VAL A 179 -4.04 6.28 -18.65
CA VAL A 179 -3.23 5.06 -18.76
C VAL A 179 -3.57 4.25 -20.04
N ALA A 180 -4.76 4.46 -20.64
CA ALA A 180 -5.20 3.68 -21.78
C ALA A 180 -4.71 4.20 -23.15
N ILE A 181 -4.25 5.45 -23.26
CA ILE A 181 -3.89 6.04 -24.58
C ILE A 181 -2.45 5.73 -25.00
N ILE A 182 -1.57 5.27 -24.09
CA ILE A 182 -0.16 5.01 -24.42
C ILE A 182 0.08 3.56 -24.92
N VAL A 183 -0.90 2.66 -24.82
CA VAL A 183 -0.71 1.23 -25.13
C VAL A 183 -1.07 0.84 -26.58
N GLN A 184 -1.67 1.72 -27.40
CA GLN A 184 -2.05 1.36 -28.78
C GLN A 184 -1.20 1.98 -29.90
N GLY A 185 -0.13 2.70 -29.58
CA GLY A 185 0.66 3.40 -30.60
C GLY A 185 2.13 3.00 -30.63
N HIS A 186 2.48 1.72 -30.85
CA HIS A 186 3.80 1.30 -31.39
C HIS A 186 3.78 -0.20 -31.80
N GLY A 187 2.89 -0.54 -32.75
CA GLY A 187 3.06 -1.71 -33.60
C GLY A 187 3.87 -1.32 -34.83
N GLY A 188 5.19 -1.30 -34.70
CA GLY A 188 6.12 -0.88 -35.75
C GLY A 188 7.51 -1.45 -35.51
N GLY A 189 7.60 -2.78 -35.53
CA GLY A 189 8.86 -3.53 -35.52
C GLY A 189 9.32 -3.91 -36.95
N PRO A 190 10.60 -4.31 -37.11
CA PRO A 190 11.45 -3.90 -38.22
C PRO A 190 11.82 -5.03 -39.21
N THR A 191 12.27 -4.68 -40.42
CA THR A 191 13.20 -5.46 -41.28
C THR A 191 13.66 -4.54 -42.42
N ALA A 192 14.83 -4.62 -43.04
CA ALA A 192 16.15 -5.16 -42.76
C ALA A 192 17.05 -4.51 -43.82
N ARG A 193 18.32 -4.22 -43.51
CA ARG A 193 19.32 -3.91 -44.53
C ARG A 193 19.71 -5.21 -45.25
N CYS A 194 19.60 -5.21 -46.57
CA CYS A 194 20.65 -5.52 -47.54
C CYS A 194 20.31 -4.75 -48.82
#